data_AF-A0A2J7R5T1-F1
#
_entry.id   AF-A0A2J7R5T1-F1
#
_cell.length_a   1.000
_cell.length_b   1.000
_cell.length_c   1.000
_cell.angle_alpha   90.00
_cell.angle_beta   90.00
_cell.angle_gamma   90.00
#
_symmetry.space_group_name_H-M   'P 1'
#
loop_
_entity.id
_entity.type
_entity.pdbx_description
1 polymer ?
#
loop_
_entity_poly.entity_id
_entity_poly.type
_entity_poly.pdbx_seq_one_letter_code
_entity_poly.pdbx_strand_id
1 'polypeptide(L)'
;MNPEIVAIRGLIAVAVGVGVLLGVAGTFLYQQFLPEERRMLHQREFAPQHRTVAEMRNQPDAQGKKSGRRSVFQKAKRKSLSTTETEVVTGIDQQSAVETNDDDDDDEFFDCSDENNVETETDPRLAKLLDKVDILFKGTVECNKTAYSLLLQLKDQYADKVNVLWRLAKASHIMGTVYGEEGDNDKKKEFLFEGFGFAKRALELDESHPEAHKWFAITVGARGEFLSLPEKIEGGSLFKEHVDKALALQPYDPSLHHLLGRFKYEVANLSWIERKVAGVICAEPPTATYPEAVNHCLEAEYLSPTPWKENRLLLAKCHFNQGSVSR
;
A
#
# COMPACT_ATOMS: atom_id res chain seq x y z
N MET A 1 -8.12 27.73 -37.25
CA MET A 1 -7.90 26.66 -36.25
C MET A 1 -9.05 25.68 -36.40
N ASN A 2 -8.80 24.37 -36.58
CA ASN A 2 -9.86 23.44 -36.99
C ASN A 2 -10.76 23.06 -35.77
N PRO A 3 -12.09 23.29 -35.80
CA PRO A 3 -12.96 23.07 -34.64
C PRO A 3 -12.97 21.62 -34.13
N GLU A 4 -12.76 20.64 -35.01
CA GLU A 4 -12.63 19.22 -34.62
C GLU A 4 -11.43 18.98 -33.70
N ILE A 5 -10.31 19.68 -33.88
CA ILE A 5 -9.12 19.54 -33.03
C ILE A 5 -9.39 20.09 -31.62
N VAL A 6 -10.26 21.09 -31.49
CA VAL A 6 -10.69 21.61 -30.18
C VAL A 6 -11.66 20.63 -29.52
N ALA A 7 -12.59 20.03 -30.26
CA ALA A 7 -13.49 18.99 -29.75
C ALA A 7 -12.74 17.74 -29.28
N ILE A 8 -11.75 17.26 -30.05
CA ILE A 8 -10.91 16.10 -29.68
C ILE A 8 -10.09 16.40 -28.43
N ARG A 9 -9.53 17.62 -28.29
CA ARG A 9 -8.82 18.04 -27.06
C ARG A 9 -9.76 18.14 -25.85
N GLY A 10 -11.01 18.57 -26.06
CA GLY A 10 -12.05 18.55 -25.03
C GLY A 10 -12.42 17.14 -24.57
N LEU A 11 -12.59 16.18 -25.50
CA LEU A 11 -12.89 14.79 -25.14
C LEU A 11 -11.73 14.10 -24.39
N ILE A 12 -10.48 14.37 -24.78
CA ILE A 12 -9.31 13.82 -24.08
C ILE A 12 -9.26 14.32 -22.63
N ALA A 13 -9.59 15.59 -22.38
CA ALA A 13 -9.65 16.14 -21.02
C ALA A 13 -10.73 15.47 -20.14
N VAL A 14 -11.85 15.01 -20.73
CA VAL A 14 -12.93 14.32 -20.00
C VAL A 14 -12.61 12.85 -19.77
N ALA A 15 -12.03 12.15 -20.76
CA ALA A 15 -11.64 10.74 -20.61
C ALA A 15 -10.51 10.51 -19.59
N VAL A 16 -9.61 11.48 -19.46
CA VAL A 16 -8.47 11.44 -18.52
C VAL A 16 -8.90 11.70 -17.06
N GLY A 17 -10.11 12.21 -16.83
CA GLY A 17 -10.61 12.54 -15.48
C GLY A 17 -11.11 11.36 -14.63
N VAL A 18 -11.37 10.19 -15.23
CA VAL A 18 -12.08 9.06 -14.57
C VAL A 18 -11.23 7.78 -14.47
N GLY A 19 -10.06 7.71 -15.14
CA GLY A 19 -9.22 6.51 -15.20
C GLY A 19 -8.48 6.13 -13.90
N VAL A 20 -8.23 7.09 -13.01
CA VAL A 20 -7.41 6.86 -11.81
C VAL A 20 -8.27 6.39 -10.62
N LEU A 21 -8.47 5.06 -10.61
CA LEU A 21 -8.57 4.23 -9.40
C LEU A 21 -9.77 4.42 -8.44
N LEU A 22 -11.00 4.17 -8.90
CA LEU A 22 -12.11 3.80 -8.01
C LEU A 22 -12.81 2.51 -8.43
N GLY A 23 -12.62 1.46 -7.62
CA GLY A 23 -13.35 0.21 -7.76
C GLY A 23 -14.86 0.38 -7.55
N VAL A 24 -15.64 -0.42 -8.28
CA VAL A 24 -17.12 -0.54 -8.23
C VAL A 24 -17.92 0.72 -8.64
N ALA A 25 -17.49 1.93 -8.25
CA ALA A 25 -18.09 3.19 -8.69
C ALA A 25 -17.74 3.51 -10.16
N GLY A 26 -16.48 3.30 -10.57
CA GLY A 26 -16.04 3.52 -11.96
C GLY A 26 -16.80 2.66 -12.99
N THR A 27 -17.20 1.45 -12.60
CA THR A 27 -18.03 0.57 -13.44
C THR A 27 -19.43 1.13 -13.70
N PHE A 28 -19.99 1.98 -12.82
CA PHE A 28 -21.32 2.55 -13.01
C PHE A 28 -21.32 3.69 -14.05
N LEU A 29 -20.29 4.54 -14.03
CA LEU A 29 -20.10 5.58 -15.05
C LEU A 29 -19.77 4.98 -16.44
N TYR A 30 -18.94 3.93 -16.47
CA TYR A 30 -18.71 3.14 -17.69
C TYR A 30 -20.01 2.51 -18.24
N GLN A 31 -20.93 2.10 -17.37
CA GLN A 31 -22.22 1.54 -17.76
C GLN A 31 -23.21 2.57 -18.34
N GLN A 32 -23.12 3.86 -17.94
CA GLN A 32 -24.04 4.91 -18.42
C GLN A 32 -23.60 5.58 -19.74
N PHE A 33 -22.30 5.71 -20.01
CA PHE A 33 -21.83 6.60 -21.10
C PHE A 33 -21.61 5.96 -22.48
N LEU A 34 -21.57 4.62 -22.61
CA LEU A 34 -21.35 3.93 -23.90
C LEU A 34 -22.41 2.82 -24.18
N PRO A 35 -23.68 3.18 -24.43
CA PRO A 35 -24.72 2.20 -24.75
C PRO A 35 -24.63 1.62 -26.18
N GLU A 36 -24.01 2.35 -27.12
CA GLU A 36 -23.97 1.99 -28.55
C GLU A 36 -23.03 0.82 -28.86
N GLU A 37 -21.77 0.88 -28.38
CA GLU A 37 -20.76 -0.17 -28.65
C GLU A 37 -21.19 -1.55 -28.14
N ARG A 38 -21.92 -1.58 -27.02
CA ARG A 38 -22.42 -2.83 -26.41
C ARG A 38 -23.42 -3.55 -27.33
N ARG A 39 -24.21 -2.82 -28.13
CA ARG A 39 -25.13 -3.42 -29.12
C ARG A 39 -24.36 -4.11 -30.24
N MET A 40 -23.28 -3.48 -30.72
CA MET A 40 -22.44 -4.05 -31.78
C MET A 40 -21.63 -5.26 -31.31
N LEU A 41 -21.10 -5.23 -30.08
CA LEU A 41 -20.38 -6.35 -29.49
C LEU A 41 -21.30 -7.56 -29.23
N HIS A 42 -22.47 -7.36 -28.61
CA HIS A 42 -23.44 -8.44 -28.42
C HIS A 42 -23.98 -9.00 -29.76
N GLN A 43 -24.16 -8.18 -30.79
CA GLN A 43 -24.53 -8.68 -32.12
C GLN A 43 -23.40 -9.47 -32.81
N ARG A 44 -22.12 -9.14 -32.57
CA ARG A 44 -20.97 -9.88 -33.11
C ARG A 44 -20.70 -11.20 -32.38
N GLU A 45 -20.82 -11.24 -31.05
CA GLU A 45 -20.50 -12.45 -30.28
C GLU A 45 -21.61 -13.51 -30.32
N PHE A 46 -22.89 -13.13 -30.33
CA PHE A 46 -24.00 -14.10 -30.28
C PHE A 46 -24.48 -14.63 -31.65
N ALA A 47 -24.00 -14.07 -32.76
CA ALA A 47 -24.37 -14.51 -34.11
C ALA A 47 -24.15 -16.02 -34.40
N PRO A 48 -23.10 -16.71 -33.89
CA PRO A 48 -22.91 -18.14 -34.16
C PRO A 48 -23.77 -19.07 -33.28
N GLN A 49 -24.18 -18.65 -32.09
CA GLN A 49 -24.72 -19.57 -31.06
C GLN A 49 -26.23 -19.84 -31.17
N HIS A 50 -26.98 -19.02 -31.90
CA HIS A 50 -28.44 -19.23 -32.05
C HIS A 50 -28.81 -20.44 -32.92
N ARG A 51 -27.88 -21.02 -33.70
CA ARG A 51 -28.13 -22.25 -34.46
C ARG A 51 -27.96 -23.52 -33.60
N THR A 52 -26.89 -23.59 -32.80
CA THR A 52 -26.53 -24.78 -32.03
C THR A 52 -27.50 -25.09 -30.87
N VAL A 53 -28.09 -24.09 -30.23
CA VAL A 53 -29.07 -24.32 -29.15
C VAL A 53 -30.41 -24.86 -29.69
N ALA A 54 -30.78 -24.49 -30.92
CA ALA A 54 -31.98 -25.04 -31.57
C ALA A 54 -31.79 -26.52 -31.96
N GLU A 55 -30.59 -26.89 -32.42
CA GLU A 55 -30.25 -28.27 -32.80
C GLU A 55 -30.14 -29.20 -31.58
N MET A 56 -29.60 -28.73 -30.45
CA MET A 56 -29.49 -29.53 -29.21
C MET A 56 -30.84 -29.83 -28.53
N ARG A 57 -31.95 -29.20 -28.93
CA ARG A 57 -33.27 -29.44 -28.30
C ARG A 57 -33.99 -30.70 -28.83
N ASN A 58 -33.47 -31.35 -29.88
CA ASN A 58 -34.15 -32.43 -30.61
C ASN A 58 -33.52 -33.83 -30.45
N GLN A 59 -32.75 -34.10 -29.38
CA GLN A 59 -32.30 -35.46 -29.05
C GLN A 59 -32.83 -35.90 -27.66
N PRO A 60 -33.60 -37.01 -27.58
CA PRO A 60 -34.06 -37.57 -26.30
C PRO A 60 -32.98 -38.45 -25.63
N ASP A 61 -33.09 -38.58 -24.30
CA ASP A 61 -32.10 -39.19 -23.41
C ASP A 61 -31.80 -40.68 -23.65
N ALA A 62 -30.55 -41.08 -23.36
CA ALA A 62 -30.16 -42.47 -23.11
C ALA A 62 -29.22 -42.60 -21.90
N GLN A 63 -29.42 -43.65 -21.10
CA GLN A 63 -28.96 -43.71 -19.71
C GLN A 63 -27.54 -44.28 -19.51
N GLY A 64 -26.73 -43.56 -18.73
CA GLY A 64 -25.98 -44.01 -17.54
C GLY A 64 -25.12 -45.29 -17.51
N LYS A 65 -23.97 -45.20 -16.81
CA LYS A 65 -23.58 -46.18 -15.77
C LYS A 65 -22.45 -45.67 -14.85
N LYS A 66 -22.44 -46.20 -13.62
CA LYS A 66 -21.49 -45.88 -12.54
C LYS A 66 -20.18 -46.65 -12.71
N SER A 67 -19.07 -46.08 -12.23
CA SER A 67 -17.97 -46.86 -11.64
C SER A 67 -17.13 -45.97 -10.70
N GLY A 68 -16.61 -46.53 -9.61
CA GLY A 68 -15.75 -45.82 -8.67
C GLY A 68 -14.67 -46.72 -8.09
N ARG A 69 -13.55 -46.13 -7.67
CA ARG A 69 -12.46 -46.75 -6.87
C ARG A 69 -11.67 -45.59 -6.24
N ARG A 70 -11.73 -45.41 -4.92
CA ARG A 70 -10.85 -45.98 -3.87
C ARG A 70 -9.44 -45.38 -3.87
N SER A 71 -9.11 -44.72 -2.76
CA SER A 71 -7.78 -44.21 -2.43
C SER A 71 -6.80 -45.34 -2.05
N VAL A 72 -5.51 -45.08 -2.23
CA VAL A 72 -4.43 -45.84 -1.59
C VAL A 72 -3.53 -44.85 -0.85
N PHE A 73 -3.27 -45.15 0.41
CA PHE A 73 -2.38 -44.43 1.30
C PHE A 73 -1.01 -45.11 1.26
N GLN A 74 0.09 -44.39 1.04
CA GLN A 74 1.43 -44.93 1.28
C GLN A 74 2.28 -43.95 2.11
N LYS A 75 2.59 -44.37 3.34
CA LYS A 75 3.65 -43.78 4.17
C LYS A 75 4.98 -44.35 3.72
N ALA A 76 5.99 -43.50 3.52
CA ALA A 76 7.40 -43.90 3.49
C ALA A 76 8.14 -43.26 4.67
N LYS A 77 9.18 -43.95 5.16
CA LYS A 77 9.73 -43.79 6.51
C LYS A 77 11.11 -43.12 6.47
N ARG A 78 11.39 -42.27 7.47
CA ARG A 78 12.70 -41.61 7.70
C ARG A 78 13.83 -42.64 7.81
N LYS A 79 15.04 -42.29 7.35
CA LYS A 79 16.29 -42.92 7.79
C LYS A 79 17.34 -41.84 8.04
N SER A 80 18.03 -41.94 9.17
CA SER A 80 19.09 -41.04 9.65
C SER A 80 20.48 -41.59 9.32
N LEU A 81 21.49 -40.72 9.19
CA LEU A 81 22.88 -41.02 9.62
C LEU A 81 23.71 -39.74 9.85
N SER A 82 24.84 -39.90 10.55
CA SER A 82 25.86 -38.89 10.92
C SER A 82 27.26 -39.41 10.47
N THR A 83 28.44 -38.84 10.70
CA THR A 83 28.93 -37.87 11.73
C THR A 83 30.23 -37.20 11.25
N THR A 84 30.54 -36.00 11.77
CA THR A 84 31.89 -35.37 11.87
C THR A 84 32.69 -35.14 10.56
N GLU A 85 33.75 -34.31 10.47
CA GLU A 85 34.54 -33.43 11.37
C GLU A 85 34.90 -32.15 10.55
N THR A 86 34.85 -30.92 11.09
CA THR A 86 35.93 -30.19 11.81
C THR A 86 37.19 -29.90 10.99
N GLU A 87 37.48 -28.61 10.77
CA GLU A 87 38.86 -28.11 10.80
C GLU A 87 38.89 -26.63 11.26
N VAL A 88 39.85 -26.29 12.11
CA VAL A 88 40.08 -24.96 12.71
C VAL A 88 41.54 -24.63 12.49
N VAL A 89 41.86 -23.42 12.03
CA VAL A 89 43.24 -22.91 12.01
C VAL A 89 43.27 -21.52 12.62
N THR A 90 44.16 -21.35 13.60
CA THR A 90 44.50 -20.10 14.29
C THR A 90 45.97 -19.77 14.08
N GLY A 91 46.32 -18.47 14.08
CA GLY A 91 47.69 -17.96 14.11
C GLY A 91 47.72 -16.46 13.72
N ILE A 92 48.12 -15.47 14.53
CA ILE A 92 49.38 -15.27 15.32
C ILE A 92 50.53 -14.91 14.34
N ASP A 93 51.26 -13.78 14.40
CA ASP A 93 51.51 -12.80 15.50
C ASP A 93 52.11 -11.43 15.04
N GLN A 94 52.26 -10.47 15.99
CA GLN A 94 53.35 -9.46 16.15
C GLN A 94 53.70 -8.40 15.04
N GLN A 95 54.42 -7.28 15.27
CA GLN A 95 54.59 -6.27 16.36
C GLN A 95 55.61 -5.17 15.91
N SER A 96 55.38 -3.88 16.26
CA SER A 96 56.38 -2.81 16.60
C SER A 96 55.65 -1.45 16.72
N ALA A 97 55.71 -0.69 17.84
CA ALA A 97 56.81 0.14 18.36
C ALA A 97 57.20 1.28 17.38
N VAL A 98 57.27 2.58 17.74
CA VAL A 98 57.97 3.23 18.87
C VAL A 98 57.35 4.62 19.20
N GLU A 99 57.25 4.95 20.49
CA GLU A 99 57.56 6.21 21.26
C GLU A 99 57.78 7.56 20.49
N THR A 100 57.58 8.78 21.05
CA THR A 100 57.70 9.31 22.44
C THR A 100 57.14 10.76 22.54
N ASN A 101 57.03 11.32 23.76
CA ASN A 101 56.99 12.77 24.12
C ASN A 101 55.70 13.57 23.80
N ASP A 102 55.28 14.59 24.57
CA ASP A 102 55.71 15.13 25.89
C ASP A 102 54.49 15.77 26.61
N ASP A 103 54.66 16.16 27.87
CA ASP A 103 53.63 16.75 28.74
C ASP A 103 53.08 18.12 28.27
N ASP A 104 51.81 18.39 28.57
CA ASP A 104 51.29 19.72 28.93
C ASP A 104 50.01 19.54 29.79
N ASP A 105 50.10 19.88 31.07
CA ASP A 105 48.92 20.13 31.92
C ASP A 105 48.26 21.45 31.47
N ASP A 106 46.94 21.48 31.27
CA ASP A 106 46.08 22.59 31.71
C ASP A 106 44.58 22.29 31.51
N ASP A 107 43.82 22.56 32.56
CA ASP A 107 42.37 22.75 32.66
C ASP A 107 41.36 21.71 32.11
N GLU A 108 40.64 21.08 33.05
CA GLU A 108 39.37 20.37 32.83
C GLU A 108 38.28 21.31 32.29
N PHE A 109 38.29 21.58 30.98
CA PHE A 109 37.12 22.15 30.31
C PHE A 109 36.05 21.07 30.18
N PHE A 110 35.13 21.02 31.15
CA PHE A 110 33.92 20.20 31.11
C PHE A 110 33.00 20.74 30.00
N ASP A 111 33.35 20.44 28.75
CA ASP A 111 32.50 20.72 27.60
C ASP A 111 31.25 19.84 27.74
N CYS A 112 30.14 20.47 28.12
CA CYS A 112 28.81 19.92 27.86
C CYS A 112 28.54 20.00 26.35
N SER A 113 29.41 19.37 25.55
CA SER A 113 29.05 18.95 24.21
C SER A 113 27.88 18.00 24.39
N ASP A 114 26.68 18.47 24.04
CA ASP A 114 25.46 17.66 24.05
C ASP A 114 25.68 16.42 23.16
N GLU A 115 26.17 15.34 23.77
CA GLU A 115 25.80 14.01 23.37
C GLU A 115 24.28 14.03 23.34
N ASN A 116 23.72 14.08 22.14
CA ASN A 116 22.30 13.91 21.89
C ASN A 116 21.94 12.43 22.10
N ASN A 117 22.23 11.95 23.31
CA ASN A 117 21.48 10.91 23.97
C ASN A 117 20.07 11.48 24.14
N VAL A 118 19.27 11.35 23.07
CA VAL A 118 17.84 11.63 23.09
C VAL A 118 17.18 10.52 23.91
N GLU A 119 17.42 10.56 25.22
CA GLU A 119 16.58 9.95 26.23
C GLU A 119 15.24 10.67 26.14
N THR A 120 14.39 10.17 25.24
CA THR A 120 12.97 10.46 25.28
C THR A 120 12.44 9.94 26.61
N GLU A 121 12.45 10.80 27.63
CA GLU A 121 11.51 10.73 28.74
C GLU A 121 10.10 10.92 28.16
N THR A 122 9.59 9.88 27.49
CA THR A 122 8.18 9.83 27.11
C THR A 122 7.38 9.81 28.39
N ASP A 123 6.65 10.89 28.68
CA ASP A 123 5.76 10.97 29.85
C ASP A 123 4.98 9.64 29.96
N PRO A 124 5.14 8.87 31.06
CA PRO A 124 4.49 7.57 31.19
C PRO A 124 2.96 7.68 31.16
N ARG A 125 2.40 8.86 31.45
CA ARG A 125 0.99 9.17 31.23
C ARG A 125 0.65 9.29 29.75
N LEU A 126 1.48 9.97 28.94
CA LEU A 126 1.31 10.03 27.49
C LEU A 126 1.38 8.64 26.87
N ALA A 127 2.41 7.85 27.19
CA ALA A 127 2.57 6.48 26.68
C ALA A 127 1.29 5.64 26.90
N LYS A 128 0.77 5.62 28.13
CA LYS A 128 -0.48 4.93 28.50
C LYS A 128 -1.73 5.45 27.78
N LEU A 129 -1.77 6.74 27.42
CA LEU A 129 -2.86 7.31 26.62
C LEU A 129 -2.75 6.89 25.15
N LEU A 130 -1.54 6.79 24.59
CA LEU A 130 -1.31 6.32 23.23
C LEU A 130 -1.59 4.82 23.09
N ASP A 131 -1.23 4.00 24.08
CA ASP A 131 -1.64 2.58 24.13
C ASP A 131 -3.17 2.43 24.08
N LYS A 132 -3.89 3.27 24.84
CA LYS A 132 -5.35 3.30 24.84
C LYS A 132 -5.90 3.70 23.46
N VAL A 133 -5.29 4.68 22.79
CA VAL A 133 -5.64 5.07 21.42
C VAL A 133 -5.43 3.92 20.45
N ASP A 134 -4.31 3.19 20.54
CA ASP A 134 -4.00 2.07 19.66
C ASP A 134 -4.88 0.83 19.88
N ILE A 135 -5.42 0.66 21.09
CA ILE A 135 -6.49 -0.31 21.36
C ILE A 135 -7.82 0.17 20.74
N LEU A 136 -8.18 1.44 20.90
CA LEU A 136 -9.42 2.00 20.35
C LEU A 136 -9.46 1.92 18.81
N PHE A 137 -8.34 2.11 18.12
CA PHE A 137 -8.22 1.93 16.66
C PHE A 137 -8.54 0.51 16.15
N LYS A 138 -8.56 -0.50 17.02
CA LYS A 138 -8.92 -1.89 16.70
C LYS A 138 -10.40 -2.19 16.99
N GLY A 139 -11.15 -1.21 17.50
CA GLY A 139 -12.55 -1.32 17.90
C GLY A 139 -13.55 -0.94 16.81
N THR A 140 -14.72 -0.46 17.23
CA THR A 140 -15.80 -0.01 16.33
C THR A 140 -15.60 1.43 15.85
N VAL A 141 -16.49 1.92 14.98
CA VAL A 141 -16.51 3.32 14.53
C VAL A 141 -16.62 4.30 15.71
N GLU A 142 -17.35 3.95 16.77
CA GLU A 142 -17.45 4.75 18.00
C GLU A 142 -16.13 4.77 18.78
N CYS A 143 -15.39 3.65 18.81
CA CYS A 143 -14.04 3.61 19.36
C CYS A 143 -13.09 4.52 18.57
N ASN A 144 -13.18 4.50 17.23
CA ASN A 144 -12.38 5.38 16.37
C ASN A 144 -12.70 6.87 16.57
N LYS A 145 -13.99 7.23 16.66
CA LYS A 145 -14.46 8.59 17.00
C LYS A 145 -13.94 9.02 18.39
N THR A 146 -13.85 8.09 19.34
CA THR A 146 -13.29 8.32 20.70
C THR A 146 -11.75 8.43 20.70
N ALA A 147 -11.05 7.66 19.86
CA ALA A 147 -9.60 7.77 19.70
C ALA A 147 -9.22 9.14 19.14
N TYR A 148 -9.97 9.60 18.13
CA TYR A 148 -9.74 10.91 17.52
C TYR A 148 -9.96 12.07 18.50
N SER A 149 -11.07 12.07 19.26
CA SER A 149 -11.32 13.13 20.24
C SER A 149 -10.30 13.16 21.38
N LEU A 150 -9.79 11.99 21.80
CA LEU A 150 -8.70 11.90 22.77
C LEU A 150 -7.38 12.46 22.21
N LEU A 151 -7.04 12.16 20.95
CA LEU A 151 -5.85 12.72 20.31
C LEU A 151 -5.95 14.23 20.10
N LEU A 152 -7.13 14.77 19.78
CA LEU A 152 -7.34 16.22 19.69
C LEU A 152 -7.13 16.94 21.04
N GLN A 153 -7.50 16.32 22.16
CA GLN A 153 -7.22 16.87 23.51
C GLN A 153 -5.71 16.89 23.83
N LEU A 154 -4.92 16.01 23.20
CA LEU A 154 -3.47 15.95 23.34
C LEU A 154 -2.74 16.85 22.35
N LYS A 155 -3.36 17.22 21.23
CA LYS A 155 -2.77 17.99 20.13
C LYS A 155 -2.10 19.27 20.62
N ASP A 156 -2.74 20.05 21.50
CA ASP A 156 -2.21 21.34 21.94
C ASP A 156 -1.05 21.20 22.95
N GLN A 157 -1.03 20.10 23.73
CA GLN A 157 -0.01 19.84 24.76
C GLN A 157 1.22 19.09 24.21
N TYR A 158 1.05 18.33 23.13
CA TYR A 158 2.05 17.44 22.55
C TYR A 158 2.20 17.63 21.03
N ALA A 159 2.03 18.87 20.56
CA ALA A 159 2.08 19.26 19.14
C ALA A 159 3.42 18.93 18.45
N ASP A 160 4.48 18.78 19.24
CA ASP A 160 5.86 18.47 18.85
C ASP A 160 6.19 16.97 18.93
N LYS A 161 5.26 16.12 19.41
CA LYS A 161 5.52 14.69 19.57
C LYS A 161 5.08 13.92 18.32
N VAL A 162 6.07 13.43 17.57
CA VAL A 162 5.93 12.55 16.39
C VAL A 162 4.92 11.43 16.65
N ASN A 163 5.00 10.81 17.83
CA ASN A 163 4.11 9.73 18.28
C ASN A 163 2.63 10.11 18.41
N VAL A 164 2.30 11.39 18.62
CA VAL A 164 0.93 11.91 18.62
C VAL A 164 0.51 12.27 17.20
N LEU A 165 1.40 12.88 16.41
CA LEU A 165 1.12 13.37 15.06
C LEU A 165 0.81 12.26 14.05
N TRP A 166 1.57 11.17 14.02
CA TRP A 166 1.23 10.06 13.10
C TRP A 166 -0.08 9.36 13.51
N ARG A 167 -0.40 9.32 14.81
CA ARG A 167 -1.68 8.80 15.32
C ARG A 167 -2.84 9.74 14.99
N LEU A 168 -2.64 11.05 15.02
CA LEU A 168 -3.60 12.03 14.49
C LEU A 168 -3.83 11.83 12.98
N ALA A 169 -2.77 11.65 12.18
CA ALA A 169 -2.89 11.37 10.75
C ALA A 169 -3.72 10.10 10.48
N LYS A 170 -3.45 9.02 11.23
CA LYS A 170 -4.22 7.77 11.23
C LYS A 170 -5.69 8.00 11.59
N ALA A 171 -5.95 8.73 12.67
CA ALA A 171 -7.31 9.02 13.12
C ALA A 171 -8.09 9.84 12.10
N SER A 172 -7.51 10.90 11.55
CA SER A 172 -8.16 11.70 10.50
C SER A 172 -8.39 10.87 9.23
N HIS A 173 -7.48 9.97 8.83
CA HIS A 173 -7.73 9.04 7.72
C HIS A 173 -8.93 8.09 7.97
N ILE A 174 -9.03 7.52 9.18
CA ILE A 174 -10.17 6.68 9.58
C ILE A 174 -11.47 7.50 9.59
N MET A 175 -11.45 8.71 10.15
CA MET A 175 -12.61 9.60 10.16
C MET A 175 -13.05 10.00 8.74
N GLY A 176 -12.12 10.33 7.85
CA GLY A 176 -12.42 10.61 6.45
C GLY A 176 -13.02 9.39 5.72
N THR A 177 -12.62 8.18 6.09
CA THR A 177 -13.20 6.94 5.56
C THR A 177 -14.65 6.78 6.01
N VAL A 178 -14.91 6.95 7.32
CA VAL A 178 -16.27 6.91 7.89
C VAL A 178 -17.20 7.93 7.26
N TYR A 179 -16.76 9.20 7.12
CA TYR A 179 -17.57 10.21 6.43
C TYR A 179 -17.80 9.91 4.94
N GLY A 180 -16.82 9.28 4.27
CA GLY A 180 -16.99 8.77 2.91
C GLY A 180 -18.06 7.69 2.79
N GLU A 181 -18.12 6.77 3.75
CA GLU A 181 -19.15 5.72 3.82
C GLU A 181 -20.54 6.30 4.18
N GLU A 182 -20.58 7.35 5.00
CA GLU A 182 -21.78 8.16 5.29
C GLU A 182 -22.21 9.05 4.09
N GLY A 183 -21.39 9.16 3.03
CA GLY A 183 -21.65 9.92 1.79
C GLY A 183 -21.20 11.38 1.80
N ASP A 184 -20.59 11.85 2.90
CA ASP A 184 -20.13 13.22 3.11
C ASP A 184 -18.70 13.40 2.55
N ASN A 185 -18.62 13.65 1.24
CA ASN A 185 -17.35 13.83 0.53
C ASN A 185 -16.59 15.10 0.93
N ASP A 186 -17.29 16.14 1.39
CA ASP A 186 -16.65 17.39 1.82
C ASP A 186 -15.92 17.19 3.15
N LYS A 187 -16.56 16.53 4.14
CA LYS A 187 -15.85 16.11 5.37
C LYS A 187 -14.76 15.09 5.07
N LYS A 188 -15.00 14.10 4.19
CA LYS A 188 -13.94 13.17 3.77
C LYS A 188 -12.71 13.93 3.28
N LYS A 189 -12.89 14.94 2.42
CA LYS A 189 -11.80 15.78 1.92
C LYS A 189 -11.10 16.52 3.07
N GLU A 190 -11.85 17.21 3.93
CA GLU A 190 -11.31 17.94 5.09
C GLU A 190 -10.38 17.06 5.93
N PHE A 191 -10.87 15.90 6.37
CA PHE A 191 -10.13 14.95 7.19
C PHE A 191 -8.89 14.37 6.49
N LEU A 192 -8.94 14.08 5.19
CA LEU A 192 -7.77 13.56 4.45
C LEU A 192 -6.69 14.63 4.22
N PHE A 193 -7.08 15.90 4.09
CA PHE A 193 -6.13 17.00 3.99
C PHE A 193 -5.50 17.34 5.35
N GLU A 194 -6.29 17.32 6.42
CA GLU A 194 -5.81 17.48 7.80
C GLU A 194 -4.84 16.35 8.20
N GLY A 195 -5.21 15.09 7.92
CA GLY A 195 -4.39 13.92 8.25
C GLY A 195 -3.00 13.97 7.60
N PHE A 196 -2.91 14.41 6.35
CA PHE A 196 -1.61 14.68 5.71
C PHE A 196 -0.84 15.81 6.39
N GLY A 197 -1.51 16.88 6.84
CA GLY A 197 -0.87 17.96 7.58
C GLY A 197 -0.15 17.43 8.82
N PHE A 198 -0.80 16.55 9.58
CA PHE A 198 -0.18 15.86 10.71
C PHE A 198 0.96 14.92 10.30
N ALA A 199 0.78 14.11 9.25
CA ALA A 199 1.81 13.18 8.80
C ALA A 199 3.06 13.89 8.27
N LYS A 200 2.87 14.99 7.51
CA LYS A 200 3.97 15.87 7.07
C LYS A 200 4.70 16.45 8.28
N ARG A 201 3.95 16.98 9.27
CA ARG A 201 4.55 17.54 10.48
C ARG A 201 5.30 16.50 11.31
N ALA A 202 4.84 15.25 11.33
CA ALA A 202 5.55 14.15 11.98
C ALA A 202 6.92 13.89 11.34
N LEU A 203 7.01 13.93 10.01
CA LEU A 203 8.27 13.80 9.27
C LEU A 203 9.17 15.02 9.39
N GLU A 204 8.62 16.24 9.45
CA GLU A 204 9.39 17.47 9.74
C GLU A 204 10.07 17.46 11.12
N LEU A 205 9.66 16.55 12.02
CA LEU A 205 10.22 16.38 13.37
C LEU A 205 11.11 15.14 13.49
N ASP A 206 10.82 14.07 12.76
CA ASP A 206 11.63 12.85 12.69
C ASP A 206 11.50 12.18 11.31
N GLU A 207 12.46 12.48 10.43
CA GLU A 207 12.57 11.88 9.10
C GLU A 207 12.98 10.39 9.13
N SER A 208 13.25 9.82 10.30
CA SER A 208 13.57 8.40 10.49
C SER A 208 12.40 7.58 11.06
N HIS A 209 11.26 8.21 11.38
CA HIS A 209 10.14 7.52 12.04
C HIS A 209 9.31 6.66 11.06
N PRO A 210 9.28 5.31 11.21
CA PRO A 210 8.65 4.43 10.22
C PRO A 210 7.13 4.61 10.10
N GLU A 211 6.41 4.84 11.21
CA GLU A 211 4.98 5.16 11.15
C GLU A 211 4.71 6.54 10.52
N ALA A 212 5.64 7.49 10.62
CA ALA A 212 5.44 8.80 10.01
C ALA A 212 5.52 8.69 8.48
N HIS A 213 6.51 7.94 7.96
CA HIS A 213 6.58 7.57 6.55
C HIS A 213 5.33 6.80 6.08
N LYS A 214 4.90 5.79 6.84
CA LYS A 214 3.71 4.98 6.57
C LYS A 214 2.44 5.83 6.45
N TRP A 215 2.15 6.66 7.45
CA TRP A 215 0.95 7.50 7.46
C TRP A 215 1.04 8.69 6.50
N PHE A 216 2.24 9.17 6.19
CA PHE A 216 2.46 10.13 5.10
C PHE A 216 2.09 9.50 3.76
N ALA A 217 2.63 8.32 3.43
CA ALA A 217 2.27 7.63 2.20
C ALA A 217 0.77 7.34 2.11
N ILE A 218 0.14 6.80 3.17
CA ILE A 218 -1.31 6.52 3.19
C ILE A 218 -2.12 7.81 2.94
N THR A 219 -1.77 8.92 3.60
CA THR A 219 -2.50 10.20 3.44
C THR A 219 -2.23 10.88 2.09
N VAL A 220 -1.05 10.67 1.48
CA VAL A 220 -0.72 11.06 0.09
C VAL A 220 -1.53 10.26 -0.93
N GLY A 221 -1.69 8.95 -0.72
CA GLY A 221 -2.55 8.13 -1.58
C GLY A 221 -4.03 8.53 -1.46
N ALA A 222 -4.52 8.71 -0.23
CA ALA A 222 -5.93 8.98 0.04
C ALA A 222 -6.39 10.38 -0.43
N ARG A 223 -5.58 11.43 -0.25
CA ARG A 223 -5.87 12.77 -0.81
C ARG A 223 -6.00 12.76 -2.33
N GLY A 224 -5.36 11.79 -2.99
CA GLY A 224 -5.33 11.64 -4.43
C GLY A 224 -6.72 11.75 -5.04
N GLU A 225 -7.74 11.14 -4.43
CA GLU A 225 -9.14 11.21 -4.88
C GLU A 225 -9.63 12.64 -5.22
N PHE A 226 -9.15 13.65 -4.49
CA PHE A 226 -9.60 15.04 -4.56
C PHE A 226 -8.64 15.99 -5.30
N LEU A 227 -7.56 15.46 -5.89
CA LEU A 227 -6.51 16.22 -6.56
C LEU A 227 -6.58 16.11 -8.09
N SER A 228 -5.93 17.06 -8.77
CA SER A 228 -5.77 17.01 -10.23
C SER A 228 -4.84 15.86 -10.65
N LEU A 229 -4.85 15.50 -11.94
CA LEU A 229 -4.02 14.39 -12.42
C LEU A 229 -2.50 14.61 -12.22
N PRO A 230 -1.92 15.80 -12.48
CA PRO A 230 -0.49 16.02 -12.19
C PRO A 230 -0.14 15.80 -10.72
N GLU A 231 -0.94 16.35 -9.80
CA GLU A 231 -0.76 16.17 -8.35
C GLU A 231 -0.94 14.70 -7.91
N LYS A 232 -1.86 13.95 -8.54
CA LYS A 232 -2.00 12.48 -8.35
C LYS A 232 -0.74 11.72 -8.79
N ILE A 233 -0.13 12.12 -9.91
CA ILE A 233 1.06 11.47 -10.46
C ILE A 233 2.28 11.74 -9.56
N GLU A 234 2.49 12.99 -9.14
CA GLU A 234 3.51 13.38 -8.16
C GLU A 234 3.30 12.66 -6.82
N GLY A 235 2.05 12.62 -6.34
CA GLY A 235 1.67 11.86 -5.15
C GLY A 235 1.97 10.36 -5.25
N GLY A 236 1.91 9.77 -6.46
CA GLY A 236 2.34 8.39 -6.70
C GLY A 236 3.83 8.17 -6.45
N SER A 237 4.69 9.11 -6.88
CA SER A 237 6.13 9.05 -6.60
C SER A 237 6.43 9.19 -5.11
N LEU A 238 5.82 10.18 -4.45
CA LEU A 238 5.95 10.38 -2.99
C LEU A 238 5.42 9.18 -2.19
N PHE A 239 4.30 8.60 -2.59
CA PHE A 239 3.77 7.38 -1.98
C PHE A 239 4.80 6.25 -2.00
N LYS A 240 5.38 5.98 -3.17
CA LYS A 240 6.37 4.91 -3.33
C LYS A 240 7.61 5.17 -2.48
N GLU A 241 8.17 6.38 -2.55
CA GLU A 241 9.37 6.77 -1.80
C GLU A 241 9.19 6.55 -0.29
N HIS A 242 8.08 7.03 0.28
CA HIS A 242 7.84 6.91 1.71
C HIS A 242 7.47 5.48 2.13
N VAL A 243 6.81 4.67 1.28
CA VAL A 243 6.62 3.23 1.56
C VAL A 243 7.96 2.48 1.54
N ASP A 244 8.85 2.76 0.58
CA ASP A 244 10.18 2.13 0.53
C ASP A 244 11.03 2.51 1.74
N LYS A 245 11.03 3.79 2.15
CA LYS A 245 11.70 4.25 3.39
C LYS A 245 11.13 3.57 4.63
N ALA A 246 9.80 3.49 4.75
CA ALA A 246 9.15 2.79 5.85
C ALA A 246 9.51 1.29 5.89
N LEU A 247 9.62 0.62 4.72
CA LEU A 247 10.01 -0.79 4.63
C LEU A 247 11.48 -1.02 5.02
N ALA A 248 12.37 -0.10 4.68
CA ALA A 248 13.77 -0.18 5.11
C ALA A 248 13.91 -0.11 6.65
N LEU A 249 13.00 0.62 7.31
CA LEU A 249 12.95 0.79 8.77
C LEU A 249 12.13 -0.31 9.48
N GLN A 250 11.06 -0.80 8.85
CA GLN A 250 10.16 -1.84 9.37
C GLN A 250 9.87 -2.92 8.31
N PRO A 251 10.84 -3.80 8.00
CA PRO A 251 10.70 -4.81 6.94
C PRO A 251 9.71 -5.94 7.27
N TYR A 252 9.20 -5.99 8.50
CA TYR A 252 8.24 -7.01 8.95
C TYR A 252 6.82 -6.47 9.14
N ASP A 253 6.51 -5.26 8.66
CA ASP A 253 5.16 -4.71 8.74
C ASP A 253 4.29 -5.20 7.55
N PRO A 254 3.21 -5.98 7.79
CA PRO A 254 2.37 -6.50 6.71
C PRO A 254 1.63 -5.40 5.94
N SER A 255 1.31 -4.26 6.58
CA SER A 255 0.61 -3.16 5.92
C SER A 255 1.48 -2.45 4.90
N LEU A 256 2.78 -2.29 5.16
CA LEU A 256 3.73 -1.71 4.20
C LEU A 256 3.90 -2.61 2.96
N HIS A 257 4.02 -3.92 3.17
CA HIS A 257 4.04 -4.88 2.07
C HIS A 257 2.76 -4.82 1.24
N HIS A 258 1.58 -4.73 1.88
CA HIS A 258 0.32 -4.56 1.16
C HIS A 258 0.24 -3.23 0.39
N LEU A 259 0.73 -2.12 0.96
CA LEU A 259 0.77 -0.81 0.30
C LEU A 259 1.66 -0.82 -0.95
N LEU A 260 2.86 -1.43 -0.87
CA LEU A 260 3.76 -1.55 -2.01
C LEU A 260 3.22 -2.53 -3.07
N GLY A 261 2.60 -3.62 -2.64
CA GLY A 261 1.89 -4.56 -3.52
C GLY A 261 0.75 -3.88 -4.27
N ARG A 262 -0.03 -3.02 -3.59
CA ARG A 262 -1.08 -2.22 -4.20
C ARG A 262 -0.52 -1.23 -5.21
N PHE A 263 0.50 -0.45 -4.84
CA PHE A 263 1.16 0.47 -5.77
C PHE A 263 1.63 -0.24 -7.05
N LYS A 264 2.32 -1.38 -6.91
CA LYS A 264 2.80 -2.19 -8.05
C LYS A 264 1.65 -2.74 -8.90
N TYR A 265 0.54 -3.16 -8.30
CA TYR A 265 -0.65 -3.58 -9.04
C TYR A 265 -1.24 -2.44 -9.89
N GLU A 266 -1.40 -1.25 -9.31
CA GLU A 266 -1.99 -0.12 -10.05
C GLU A 266 -1.04 0.37 -11.16
N VAL A 267 0.27 0.44 -10.92
CA VAL A 267 1.28 0.77 -11.95
C VAL A 267 1.33 -0.28 -13.07
N ALA A 268 1.20 -1.56 -12.75
CA ALA A 268 1.07 -2.61 -13.75
C ALA A 268 -0.21 -2.46 -14.59
N ASN A 269 -1.31 -2.00 -13.97
CA ASN A 269 -2.62 -1.83 -14.58
C ASN A 269 -2.81 -0.56 -15.42
N LEU A 270 -1.88 0.42 -15.37
CA LEU A 270 -1.94 1.64 -16.18
C LEU A 270 -2.03 1.35 -17.70
N SER A 271 -2.91 2.06 -18.41
CA SER A 271 -2.93 2.01 -19.87
C SER A 271 -1.66 2.64 -20.48
N TRP A 272 -1.38 2.32 -21.75
CA TRP A 272 -0.29 2.95 -22.51
C TRP A 272 -0.42 4.49 -22.60
N ILE A 273 -1.66 5.01 -22.61
CA ILE A 273 -1.92 6.45 -22.62
C ILE A 273 -1.55 7.06 -21.26
N GLU A 274 -1.96 6.44 -20.16
CA GLU A 274 -1.62 6.92 -18.80
C GLU A 274 -0.12 6.85 -18.53
N ARG A 275 0.58 5.79 -18.96
CA ARG A 275 2.05 5.71 -18.89
C ARG A 275 2.73 6.84 -19.67
N LYS A 276 2.18 7.23 -20.83
CA LYS A 276 2.67 8.37 -21.61
C LYS A 276 2.44 9.72 -20.93
N VAL A 277 1.28 9.93 -20.31
CA VAL A 277 1.02 11.16 -19.55
C VAL A 277 1.94 11.23 -18.32
N ALA A 278 2.13 10.11 -17.62
CA ALA A 278 3.08 10.02 -16.52
C ALA A 278 4.52 10.36 -16.97
N GLY A 279 4.98 9.85 -18.12
CA GLY A 279 6.32 10.15 -18.66
C GLY A 279 6.53 11.57 -19.24
N VAL A 280 5.50 12.42 -19.23
CA VAL A 280 5.62 13.87 -19.54
C VAL A 280 5.74 14.69 -18.26
N ILE A 281 5.24 14.17 -17.13
CA ILE A 281 5.19 14.85 -15.82
C ILE A 281 6.35 14.38 -14.93
N CYS A 282 6.65 13.08 -14.96
CA CYS A 282 7.81 12.44 -14.34
C CYS A 282 8.91 12.23 -15.39
N ALA A 283 10.17 12.38 -14.98
CA ALA A 283 11.33 12.15 -15.86
C ALA A 283 11.38 10.70 -16.40
N GLU A 284 10.90 9.73 -15.62
CA GLU A 284 10.68 8.36 -16.05
C GLU A 284 9.34 7.87 -15.48
N PRO A 285 8.42 7.31 -16.29
CA PRO A 285 7.15 6.79 -15.80
C PRO A 285 7.39 5.50 -14.99
N PRO A 286 6.71 5.31 -13.84
CA PRO A 286 6.93 4.14 -13.00
C PRO A 286 6.57 2.85 -13.76
N THR A 287 7.41 1.83 -13.60
CA THR A 287 7.19 0.49 -14.14
C THR A 287 7.06 -0.51 -12.99
N ALA A 288 6.12 -1.44 -13.14
CA ALA A 288 5.88 -2.54 -12.21
C ALA A 288 5.13 -3.65 -12.94
N THR A 289 5.23 -4.87 -12.44
CA THR A 289 4.55 -6.05 -12.98
C THR A 289 3.64 -6.71 -11.94
N TYR A 290 2.58 -7.39 -12.40
CA TYR A 290 1.69 -8.13 -11.49
C TYR A 290 2.41 -9.19 -10.63
N PRO A 291 3.43 -9.94 -11.10
CA PRO A 291 4.22 -10.82 -10.24
C PRO A 291 4.90 -10.11 -9.06
N GLU A 292 5.44 -8.90 -9.26
CA GLU A 292 6.00 -8.14 -8.13
C GLU A 292 4.91 -7.76 -7.12
N ALA A 293 3.74 -7.36 -7.59
CA ALA A 293 2.59 -7.07 -6.72
C ALA A 293 2.16 -8.31 -5.91
N VAL A 294 2.11 -9.48 -6.55
CA VAL A 294 1.84 -10.76 -5.87
C VAL A 294 2.87 -11.04 -4.78
N ASN A 295 4.17 -10.89 -5.06
CA ASN A 295 5.23 -11.17 -4.08
C ASN A 295 5.05 -10.34 -2.80
N HIS A 296 4.81 -9.03 -2.93
CA HIS A 296 4.57 -8.18 -1.76
C HIS A 296 3.26 -8.54 -1.03
N CYS A 297 2.18 -8.89 -1.75
CA CYS A 297 0.94 -9.28 -1.09
C CYS A 297 1.02 -10.66 -0.42
N LEU A 298 1.87 -11.58 -0.91
CA LEU A 298 2.17 -12.85 -0.23
C LEU A 298 2.98 -12.62 1.04
N GLU A 299 3.95 -11.72 1.02
CA GLU A 299 4.71 -11.33 2.22
C GLU A 299 3.80 -10.68 3.27
N ALA A 300 2.89 -9.78 2.85
CA ALA A 300 1.85 -9.23 3.72
C ALA A 300 0.92 -10.29 4.34
N GLU A 301 0.60 -11.35 3.58
CA GLU A 301 -0.20 -12.48 4.06
C GLU A 301 0.56 -13.35 5.07
N TYR A 302 1.88 -13.53 4.87
CA TYR A 302 2.76 -14.29 5.76
C TYR A 302 3.03 -13.57 7.09
N LEU A 303 3.25 -12.25 7.04
CA LEU A 303 3.52 -11.41 8.20
C LEU A 303 2.25 -11.06 9.02
N SER A 304 1.06 -11.18 8.42
CA SER A 304 -0.20 -10.82 9.10
C SER A 304 -0.61 -11.88 10.15
N PRO A 305 -0.86 -11.50 11.42
CA PRO A 305 -1.30 -12.44 12.46
C PRO A 305 -2.74 -12.94 12.25
N THR A 306 -3.52 -12.29 11.39
CA THR A 306 -4.91 -12.65 11.08
C THR A 306 -5.20 -12.59 9.57
N PRO A 307 -6.15 -13.41 9.06
CA PRO A 307 -6.58 -13.35 7.66
C PRO A 307 -7.03 -11.95 7.21
N TRP A 308 -6.31 -11.35 6.26
CA TRP A 308 -6.60 -10.00 5.77
C TRP A 308 -7.35 -10.03 4.43
N LYS A 309 -8.63 -9.63 4.44
CA LYS A 309 -9.53 -9.77 3.27
C LYS A 309 -9.11 -8.89 2.09
N GLU A 310 -8.71 -7.66 2.37
CA GLU A 310 -8.32 -6.66 1.36
C GLU A 310 -7.03 -7.11 0.64
N ASN A 311 -6.08 -7.68 1.38
CA ASN A 311 -4.87 -8.28 0.83
C ASN A 311 -5.18 -9.48 -0.08
N ARG A 312 -6.04 -10.40 0.36
CA ARG A 312 -6.48 -11.56 -0.44
C ARG A 312 -7.25 -11.15 -1.70
N LEU A 313 -8.06 -10.09 -1.62
CA LEU A 313 -8.74 -9.52 -2.79
C LEU A 313 -7.74 -8.94 -3.80
N LEU A 314 -6.69 -8.28 -3.32
CA LEU A 314 -5.62 -7.75 -4.16
C LEU A 314 -4.81 -8.88 -4.84
N LEU A 315 -4.45 -9.94 -4.10
CA LEU A 315 -3.84 -11.16 -4.67
C LEU A 315 -4.70 -11.76 -5.78
N ALA A 316 -6.01 -11.90 -5.55
CA ALA A 316 -6.93 -12.43 -6.54
C ALA A 316 -6.99 -11.56 -7.82
N LYS A 317 -7.01 -10.23 -7.67
CA LYS A 317 -6.93 -9.29 -8.81
C LYS A 317 -5.63 -9.42 -9.60
N CYS A 318 -4.49 -9.54 -8.90
CA CYS A 318 -3.19 -9.71 -9.55
C CYS A 318 -3.16 -10.98 -10.42
N HIS A 319 -3.59 -12.12 -9.86
CA HIS A 319 -3.63 -13.38 -10.61
C HIS A 319 -4.63 -13.38 -11.77
N PHE A 320 -5.79 -12.74 -11.60
CA PHE A 320 -6.76 -12.59 -12.68
C PHE A 320 -6.16 -11.79 -13.86
N ASN A 321 -5.49 -10.67 -13.57
CA ASN A 321 -4.88 -9.84 -14.61
C ASN A 321 -3.62 -10.49 -15.25
N GLN A 322 -2.84 -11.29 -14.51
CA GLN A 322 -1.75 -12.10 -15.09
C GLN A 322 -2.28 -13.07 -16.18
N GLY A 323 -3.42 -13.72 -15.89
CA GLY A 323 -4.07 -14.65 -16.81
C GLY A 323 -4.71 -13.99 -18.03
N SER A 324 -5.10 -12.71 -17.94
CA SER A 324 -5.68 -11.97 -19.07
C SER A 324 -4.65 -11.39 -20.03
N VAL A 325 -3.45 -11.02 -19.55
CA VAL A 325 -2.34 -10.49 -20.38
C VAL A 325 -1.60 -11.58 -21.16
N SER A 326 -1.80 -12.85 -20.80
CA SER A 326 -1.12 -14.01 -21.39
C SER A 326 -1.91 -14.70 -22.52
N ARG A 327 -2.87 -14.00 -23.14
CA ARG A 327 -3.73 -14.48 -24.24
C ARG A 327 -3.75 -13.49 -25.40
#